data_AF-A0A834DFN6-F1
#
_entry.id   AF-A0A834DFN6-F1
#
_cell.length_a   1.000
_cell.length_b   1.000
_cell.length_c   1.000
_cell.angle_alpha   90.00
_cell.angle_beta   90.00
_cell.angle_gamma   90.00
#
_symmetry.space_group_name_H-M   'P 1'
#
loop_
_entity.id
_entity.type
_entity.pdbx_description
1 polymer ?
#
loop_
_entity_poly.entity_id
_entity_poly.type
_entity_poly.pdbx_seq_one_letter_code
_entity_poly.pdbx_strand_id
1 'polypeptide(L)'
;MGAAGRRGAAATPLLVAVAALLVGAAGHLYPGEVCPGMDIRNNLTRLHELANCSVIEGHLQILLMFKTRPEDFRDLSFPKLIMITDYLLLFRVYGLESLKDLFPNLTVIRGSRLFFNYALVIFEMVHLKELGLYSLMNITRGAVRIEKNNELCYLATIDWSRILDSVEDNYIVLNKDDNEECGDICPGTAKGKTNCPATVINGQFVERCWTHSHCQKVCPTVCKSHGCTAEGLCCHSECLGNCSEPDDPTKCVACRNFYLDGRCVETCPPPYYHFQDWRCVNFSFCQDLHNTCKNSRRPGCHQYVIHNNKCIPECPSGYTMNSSNLMCSPCLGPCPKVCHLLEGEKTIDSVTSAQELRGCTVINGSLIINIRGGNNLAAELESNLGLIEEISGYLKIRRSYALVSLSFFRKLRLIRGDTLEIGNYSFYALDNQNLRQLWDWSKHNLTITQGKLFFHYNPKLCLSEIHKMEEVSGTKGRQERNDIALKTNGDQASCENELLKFSYIRTTFDKILLKWEPYWPPDFRDLLGFMLFYKEA
;
A
#
# COMPACT_ATOMS: atom_id res chain seq x y z
N MET A 1 73.20 -14.67 -62.98
CA MET A 1 72.82 -13.85 -64.15
C MET A 1 71.30 -13.91 -64.27
N GLY A 2 70.64 -12.79 -64.63
CA GLY A 2 69.20 -12.50 -64.47
C GLY A 2 68.23 -13.48 -65.16
N ALA A 3 66.91 -13.34 -65.11
CA ALA A 3 66.04 -12.26 -64.66
C ALA A 3 64.60 -12.80 -64.46
N ALA A 4 63.69 -11.92 -64.06
CA ALA A 4 62.35 -12.15 -63.51
C ALA A 4 61.25 -12.66 -64.47
N GLY A 5 60.14 -13.12 -63.87
CA GLY A 5 58.83 -13.24 -64.53
C GLY A 5 57.75 -13.93 -63.67
N ARG A 6 57.13 -13.20 -62.73
CA ARG A 6 55.97 -13.68 -61.94
C ARG A 6 54.71 -13.78 -62.82
N ARG A 7 54.04 -14.93 -62.81
CA ARG A 7 52.65 -15.13 -63.29
C ARG A 7 51.73 -15.31 -62.08
N GLY A 8 50.60 -14.59 -62.07
CA GLY A 8 49.54 -14.72 -61.07
C GLY A 8 48.71 -15.98 -61.28
N ALA A 9 48.24 -16.55 -60.17
CA ALA A 9 47.24 -17.62 -60.14
C ALA A 9 46.17 -17.30 -59.10
N ALA A 10 44.92 -17.48 -59.52
CA ALA A 10 43.69 -17.20 -58.80
C ALA A 10 43.48 -18.15 -57.60
N ALA A 11 42.84 -17.63 -56.54
CA ALA A 11 42.36 -18.41 -55.40
C ALA A 11 40.83 -18.42 -55.39
N THR A 12 40.27 -19.62 -55.39
CA THR A 12 38.86 -19.98 -55.18
C THR A 12 38.40 -19.66 -53.75
N PRO A 13 37.19 -19.13 -53.50
CA PRO A 13 36.66 -19.02 -52.15
C PRO A 13 35.81 -20.25 -51.78
N LEU A 14 36.04 -20.77 -50.56
CA LEU A 14 35.16 -21.73 -49.89
C LEU A 14 33.81 -21.07 -49.55
N LEU A 15 32.72 -21.70 -49.96
CA LEU A 15 31.37 -21.42 -49.49
C LEU A 15 31.16 -22.08 -48.12
N VAL A 16 31.02 -21.26 -47.07
CA VAL A 16 30.51 -21.68 -45.75
C VAL A 16 29.02 -21.36 -45.74
N ALA A 17 28.18 -22.40 -45.73
CA ALA A 17 26.73 -22.25 -45.57
C ALA A 17 26.41 -21.93 -44.10
N VAL A 18 25.90 -20.71 -43.86
CA VAL A 18 25.32 -20.32 -42.56
C VAL A 18 23.84 -20.67 -42.60
N ALA A 19 23.46 -21.69 -41.83
CA ALA A 19 22.05 -21.98 -41.54
C ALA A 19 21.50 -20.88 -40.63
N ALA A 20 20.70 -19.98 -41.19
CA ALA A 20 19.92 -19.02 -40.43
C ALA A 20 18.76 -19.76 -39.74
N LEU A 21 18.85 -19.93 -38.41
CA LEU A 21 17.72 -20.26 -37.56
C LEU A 21 16.75 -19.06 -37.60
N LEU A 22 15.69 -19.18 -38.39
CA LEU A 22 14.51 -18.32 -38.28
C LEU A 22 13.83 -18.63 -36.94
N VAL A 23 14.19 -17.89 -35.90
CA VAL A 23 13.34 -17.76 -34.71
C VAL A 23 12.12 -16.97 -35.19
N GLY A 24 11.01 -17.67 -35.41
CA GLY A 24 9.73 -17.03 -35.66
C GLY A 24 9.43 -16.06 -34.51
N ALA A 25 9.24 -14.79 -34.83
CA ALA A 25 8.75 -13.81 -33.87
C ALA A 25 7.36 -14.27 -33.43
N ALA A 26 7.27 -14.88 -32.25
CA ALA A 26 6.00 -15.10 -31.58
C ALA A 26 5.37 -13.72 -31.39
N GLY A 27 4.19 -13.49 -31.96
CA GLY A 27 3.47 -12.23 -31.81
C GLY A 27 3.18 -12.00 -30.33
N HIS A 28 3.81 -10.99 -29.73
CA HIS A 28 3.51 -10.59 -28.36
C HIS A 28 2.09 -10.00 -28.31
N LEU A 29 1.24 -10.57 -27.46
CA LEU A 29 -0.14 -10.13 -27.21
C LEU A 29 -0.22 -8.62 -26.88
N TYR A 30 0.75 -8.13 -26.10
CA TYR A 30 0.94 -6.72 -25.79
C TYR A 30 2.29 -6.27 -26.36
N PRO A 31 2.32 -5.59 -27.51
CA PRO A 31 3.56 -5.23 -28.19
C PRO A 31 4.27 -4.01 -27.57
N GLY A 32 3.57 -3.22 -26.76
CA GLY A 32 4.10 -2.08 -26.01
C GLY A 32 4.48 -2.40 -24.57
N GLU A 33 4.81 -1.35 -23.83
CA GLU A 33 5.22 -1.42 -22.43
C GLU A 33 4.03 -1.51 -21.48
N VAL A 34 4.29 -2.02 -20.27
CA VAL A 34 3.40 -1.91 -19.12
C VAL A 34 3.77 -0.64 -18.36
N CYS A 35 2.90 0.35 -18.43
CA CYS A 35 3.11 1.65 -17.81
C CYS A 35 2.40 1.74 -16.46
N PRO A 36 2.91 2.51 -15.47
CA PRO A 36 2.21 2.76 -14.22
C PRO A 36 0.98 3.65 -14.43
N GLY A 37 0.13 3.75 -13.41
CA GLY A 37 -0.96 4.72 -13.39
C GLY A 37 -0.48 6.17 -13.60
N MET A 38 -1.25 6.95 -14.34
CA MET A 38 -0.91 8.30 -14.75
C MET A 38 -2.00 9.30 -14.35
N ASP A 39 -1.54 10.43 -13.81
CA ASP A 39 -2.35 11.62 -13.57
C ASP A 39 -1.79 12.77 -14.40
N ILE A 40 -2.53 13.14 -15.45
CA ILE A 40 -2.15 14.10 -16.48
C ILE A 40 -3.05 15.32 -16.35
N ARG A 41 -2.44 16.46 -15.96
CA ARG A 41 -3.16 17.71 -15.67
C ARG A 41 -2.58 18.92 -16.37
N ASN A 42 -3.40 19.94 -16.54
CA ASN A 42 -3.06 21.31 -16.99
C ASN A 42 -2.59 21.45 -18.45
N ASN A 43 -1.76 20.53 -18.96
CA ASN A 43 -1.22 20.58 -20.31
C ASN A 43 -1.11 19.18 -20.94
N LEU A 44 -0.92 19.17 -22.25
CA LEU A 44 -0.83 17.94 -23.05
C LEU A 44 0.56 17.31 -23.05
N THR A 45 1.58 17.96 -22.47
CA THR A 45 2.95 17.49 -22.63
C THR A 45 3.05 16.07 -22.12
N ARG A 46 2.62 15.76 -20.90
CA ARG A 46 2.72 14.42 -20.33
C ARG A 46 1.91 13.31 -21.03
N LEU A 47 1.03 13.64 -21.99
CA LEU A 47 0.37 12.61 -22.79
C LEU A 47 1.35 11.81 -23.65
N HIS A 48 2.52 12.35 -24.02
CA HIS A 48 3.53 11.58 -24.76
C HIS A 48 4.05 10.37 -23.97
N GLU A 49 3.91 10.36 -22.65
CA GLU A 49 4.25 9.21 -21.80
C GLU A 49 3.42 7.96 -22.19
N LEU A 50 2.26 8.13 -22.83
CA LEU A 50 1.39 7.05 -23.30
C LEU A 50 1.83 6.43 -24.63
N ALA A 51 2.79 7.01 -25.35
CA ALA A 51 3.11 6.65 -26.74
C ALA A 51 3.48 5.17 -26.93
N ASN A 52 4.09 4.54 -25.91
CA ASN A 52 4.52 3.15 -25.94
C ASN A 52 3.72 2.23 -25.02
N CYS A 53 2.71 2.73 -24.31
CA CYS A 53 1.96 1.94 -23.36
C CYS A 53 0.94 1.04 -24.07
N SER A 54 1.03 -0.27 -23.85
CA SER A 54 -0.04 -1.21 -24.22
C SER A 54 -0.97 -1.52 -23.06
N VAL A 55 -0.43 -1.54 -21.85
CA VAL A 55 -1.19 -1.73 -20.62
C VAL A 55 -0.85 -0.62 -19.64
N ILE A 56 -1.86 -0.01 -19.04
CA ILE A 56 -1.69 0.86 -17.87
C ILE A 56 -2.01 0.02 -16.63
N GLU A 57 -0.97 -0.36 -15.90
CA GLU A 57 -1.03 -1.03 -14.59
C GLU A 57 -1.28 0.03 -13.50
N GLY A 58 -2.54 0.50 -13.47
CA GLY A 58 -3.04 1.56 -12.62
C GLY A 58 -4.26 2.23 -13.25
N HIS A 59 -4.49 3.49 -12.87
CA HIS A 59 -5.54 4.34 -13.44
C HIS A 59 -4.97 5.34 -14.45
N LEU A 60 -5.82 5.82 -15.36
CA LEU A 60 -5.51 6.94 -16.25
C LEU A 60 -6.46 8.10 -15.94
N GLN A 61 -5.90 9.21 -15.46
CA GLN A 61 -6.62 10.45 -15.20
C GLN A 61 -6.14 11.53 -16.15
N ILE A 62 -7.04 12.12 -16.93
CA ILE A 62 -6.76 13.27 -17.80
C ILE A 62 -7.74 14.37 -17.42
N LEU A 63 -7.24 15.43 -16.78
CA LEU A 63 -8.11 16.45 -16.21
C LEU A 63 -7.55 17.87 -16.21
N LEU A 64 -8.45 18.84 -16.02
CA LEU A 64 -8.11 20.25 -15.81
C LEU A 64 -7.28 20.86 -16.94
N MET A 65 -7.64 20.58 -18.20
CA MET A 65 -7.00 21.16 -19.38
C MET A 65 -7.90 22.26 -19.95
N PHE A 66 -7.76 23.47 -19.43
CA PHE A 66 -8.64 24.60 -19.78
C PHE A 66 -8.20 25.37 -21.02
N LYS A 67 -6.93 25.26 -21.41
CA LYS A 67 -6.31 26.07 -22.46
C LYS A 67 -6.15 25.32 -23.80
N THR A 68 -6.54 24.05 -23.83
CA THR A 68 -6.44 23.19 -24.99
C THR A 68 -7.57 23.47 -25.97
N ARG A 69 -7.31 23.24 -27.25
CA ARG A 69 -8.23 23.46 -28.37
C ARG A 69 -8.34 22.20 -29.22
N PRO A 70 -9.37 22.06 -30.07
CA PRO A 70 -9.51 20.91 -30.96
C PRO A 70 -8.27 20.62 -31.81
N GLU A 71 -7.55 21.67 -32.25
CA GLU A 71 -6.31 21.54 -33.02
C GLU A 71 -5.24 20.74 -32.28
N ASP A 72 -5.17 20.86 -30.95
CA ASP A 72 -4.14 20.21 -30.14
C ASP A 72 -4.32 18.68 -30.06
N PHE A 73 -5.52 18.18 -30.37
CA PHE A 73 -5.86 16.76 -30.30
C PHE A 73 -5.92 16.05 -31.65
N ARG A 74 -5.91 16.77 -32.79
CA ARG A 74 -6.11 16.16 -34.13
C ARG A 74 -5.02 15.15 -34.50
N ASP A 75 -3.78 15.41 -34.10
CA ASP A 75 -2.63 14.56 -34.42
C ASP A 75 -2.19 13.68 -33.23
N LEU A 76 -2.99 13.64 -32.15
CA LEU A 76 -2.67 12.90 -30.95
C LEU A 76 -3.41 11.56 -30.90
N SER A 77 -2.66 10.46 -30.98
CA SER A 77 -3.22 9.11 -30.97
C SER A 77 -2.34 8.14 -30.19
N PHE A 78 -2.98 7.29 -29.38
CA PHE A 78 -2.34 6.23 -28.59
C PHE A 78 -2.89 4.85 -28.96
N PRO A 79 -2.66 4.38 -30.21
CA PRO A 79 -3.27 3.15 -30.71
C PRO A 79 -2.69 1.88 -30.09
N LYS A 80 -1.56 1.97 -29.37
CA LYS A 80 -0.98 0.82 -28.68
C LYS A 80 -1.73 0.46 -27.40
N LEU A 81 -2.47 1.41 -26.82
CA LEU A 81 -3.16 1.23 -25.55
C LEU A 81 -4.36 0.29 -25.73
N ILE A 82 -4.29 -0.86 -25.06
CA ILE A 82 -5.29 -1.94 -25.15
C ILE A 82 -6.06 -2.08 -23.85
N MET A 83 -5.40 -1.93 -22.70
CA MET A 83 -5.98 -2.24 -21.40
C MET A 83 -5.59 -1.24 -20.31
N ILE A 84 -6.55 -0.91 -19.44
CA ILE A 84 -6.34 -0.19 -18.18
C ILE A 84 -6.76 -1.11 -17.04
N THR A 85 -5.90 -1.32 -16.02
CA THR A 85 -6.20 -2.27 -14.94
C THR A 85 -7.15 -1.68 -13.89
N ASP A 86 -7.09 -0.37 -13.60
CA ASP A 86 -7.98 0.28 -12.64
C ASP A 86 -9.16 0.97 -13.34
N TYR A 87 -9.06 2.27 -13.61
CA TYR A 87 -10.14 3.08 -14.17
C TYR A 87 -9.62 4.18 -15.10
N LEU A 88 -10.50 4.68 -15.96
CA LEU A 88 -10.29 5.86 -16.81
C LEU A 88 -11.16 7.02 -16.31
N LEU A 89 -10.55 8.18 -16.07
CA LEU A 89 -11.23 9.41 -15.65
C LEU A 89 -10.85 10.56 -16.57
N LEU A 90 -11.86 11.15 -17.20
CA LEU A 90 -11.74 12.41 -17.94
C LEU A 90 -12.55 13.49 -17.24
N PHE A 91 -11.91 14.63 -16.92
CA PHE A 91 -12.58 15.72 -16.21
C PHE A 91 -12.13 17.11 -16.68
N ARG A 92 -13.04 17.93 -17.21
CA ARG A 92 -12.74 19.31 -17.66
C ARG A 92 -11.54 19.40 -18.60
N VAL A 93 -11.58 18.65 -19.69
CA VAL A 93 -10.61 18.75 -20.80
C VAL A 93 -11.27 19.48 -21.96
N TYR A 94 -10.80 20.68 -22.26
CA TYR A 94 -11.41 21.56 -23.25
C TYR A 94 -10.85 21.23 -24.64
N GLY A 95 -11.72 21.20 -25.64
CA GLY A 95 -11.34 21.02 -27.05
C GLY A 95 -11.20 19.56 -27.48
N LEU A 96 -11.25 18.59 -26.57
CA LEU A 96 -11.33 17.18 -26.92
C LEU A 96 -12.75 16.83 -27.39
N GLU A 97 -12.90 16.47 -28.67
CA GLU A 97 -14.21 16.22 -29.27
C GLU A 97 -14.63 14.73 -29.30
N SER A 98 -13.67 13.81 -29.37
CA SER A 98 -13.92 12.36 -29.43
C SER A 98 -12.69 11.57 -28.94
N LEU A 99 -12.88 10.38 -28.36
CA LEU A 99 -11.77 9.49 -27.99
C LEU A 99 -11.41 8.50 -29.11
N LYS A 100 -12.13 8.52 -30.24
CA LYS A 100 -11.92 7.54 -31.34
C LYS A 100 -10.50 7.56 -31.88
N ASP A 101 -9.89 8.73 -31.95
CA ASP A 101 -8.51 8.89 -32.45
C ASP A 101 -7.49 8.76 -31.32
N LEU A 102 -7.87 9.15 -30.09
CA LEU A 102 -7.00 9.12 -28.93
C LEU A 102 -6.75 7.70 -28.42
N PHE A 103 -7.81 6.89 -28.28
CA PHE A 103 -7.76 5.52 -27.74
C PHE A 103 -8.49 4.51 -28.65
N PRO A 104 -8.08 4.35 -29.92
CA PRO A 104 -8.81 3.55 -30.90
C PRO A 104 -8.89 2.05 -30.54
N ASN A 105 -7.91 1.53 -29.80
CA ASN A 105 -7.77 0.10 -29.49
C ASN A 105 -7.99 -0.24 -28.00
N LEU A 106 -8.44 0.72 -27.18
CA LEU A 106 -8.75 0.45 -25.77
C LEU A 106 -9.93 -0.54 -25.70
N THR A 107 -9.61 -1.77 -25.30
CA THR A 107 -10.53 -2.91 -25.38
C THR A 107 -11.10 -3.30 -24.02
N VAL A 108 -10.30 -3.16 -22.95
CA VAL A 108 -10.67 -3.63 -21.60
C VAL A 108 -10.31 -2.61 -20.53
N ILE A 109 -11.23 -2.40 -19.58
CA ILE A 109 -10.95 -1.75 -18.29
C ILE A 109 -11.27 -2.77 -17.18
N ARG A 110 -10.26 -3.21 -16.42
CA ARG A 110 -10.47 -4.31 -15.44
C ARG A 110 -11.17 -3.87 -14.16
N GLY A 111 -10.96 -2.64 -13.66
CA GLY A 111 -11.61 -2.19 -12.43
C GLY A 111 -11.06 -2.81 -11.14
N SER A 112 -9.76 -3.16 -11.11
CA SER A 112 -9.10 -3.67 -9.89
C SER A 112 -9.20 -2.66 -8.74
N ARG A 113 -9.02 -1.37 -9.05
CA ARG A 113 -9.39 -0.23 -8.20
C ARG A 113 -10.39 0.66 -8.95
N LEU A 114 -11.26 1.34 -8.20
CA LEU A 114 -12.36 2.16 -8.76
C LEU A 114 -12.30 3.59 -8.24
N PHE A 115 -12.85 4.53 -9.01
CA PHE A 115 -13.10 5.89 -8.56
C PHE A 115 -14.54 6.02 -8.10
N PHE A 116 -14.78 6.04 -6.78
CA PHE A 116 -16.13 6.07 -6.19
C PHE A 116 -17.09 5.03 -6.81
N ASN A 117 -16.62 3.78 -6.98
CA ASN A 117 -17.32 2.63 -7.58
C ASN A 117 -17.34 2.58 -9.13
N TYR A 118 -16.80 3.59 -9.81
CA TYR A 118 -16.79 3.66 -11.27
C TYR A 118 -15.43 3.26 -11.86
N ALA A 119 -15.47 2.54 -12.97
CA ALA A 119 -14.30 2.16 -13.77
C ALA A 119 -14.10 3.08 -14.99
N LEU A 120 -15.16 3.74 -15.45
CA LEU A 120 -15.12 4.74 -16.51
C LEU A 120 -15.87 5.98 -16.04
N VAL A 121 -15.20 7.13 -16.03
CA VAL A 121 -15.77 8.41 -15.60
C VAL A 121 -15.51 9.49 -16.65
N ILE A 122 -16.58 10.04 -17.20
CA ILE A 122 -16.56 11.13 -18.18
C ILE A 122 -17.40 12.28 -17.61
N PHE A 123 -16.73 13.29 -17.05
CA PHE A 123 -17.40 14.31 -16.26
C PHE A 123 -17.03 15.72 -16.71
N GLU A 124 -18.03 16.57 -16.94
CA GLU A 124 -17.84 17.98 -17.34
C GLU A 124 -16.88 18.16 -18.54
N MET A 125 -17.01 17.30 -19.56
CA MET A 125 -16.28 17.38 -20.82
C MET A 125 -17.04 18.26 -21.81
N VAL A 126 -16.75 19.56 -21.77
CA VAL A 126 -17.56 20.62 -22.41
C VAL A 126 -17.74 20.44 -23.92
N HIS A 127 -16.67 20.09 -24.65
CA HIS A 127 -16.67 20.00 -26.12
C HIS A 127 -16.72 18.55 -26.64
N LEU A 128 -16.93 17.56 -25.76
CA LEU A 128 -16.94 16.15 -26.16
C LEU A 128 -18.28 15.84 -26.84
N LYS A 129 -18.22 15.40 -28.10
CA LYS A 129 -19.40 15.17 -28.95
C LYS A 129 -19.84 13.72 -28.99
N GLU A 130 -18.88 12.80 -28.88
CA GLU A 130 -19.10 11.36 -28.88
C GLU A 130 -18.00 10.69 -28.04
N LEU A 131 -18.27 9.51 -27.45
CA LEU A 131 -17.23 8.78 -26.72
C LEU A 131 -16.19 8.21 -27.67
N GLY A 132 -16.61 7.54 -28.74
CA GLY A 132 -15.70 6.99 -29.74
C GLY A 132 -14.83 5.80 -29.28
N LEU A 133 -15.13 5.17 -28.14
CA LEU A 133 -14.39 3.99 -27.64
C LEU A 133 -14.84 2.70 -28.34
N TYR A 134 -14.74 2.67 -29.67
CA TYR A 134 -15.38 1.63 -30.49
C TYR A 134 -14.79 0.22 -30.34
N SER A 135 -13.58 0.10 -29.78
CA SER A 135 -12.95 -1.18 -29.46
C SER A 135 -13.26 -1.67 -28.04
N LEU A 136 -13.94 -0.88 -27.20
CA LEU A 136 -14.23 -1.26 -25.82
C LEU A 136 -15.27 -2.39 -25.79
N MET A 137 -14.80 -3.57 -25.37
CA MET A 137 -15.60 -4.81 -25.37
C MET A 137 -15.95 -5.28 -23.96
N ASN A 138 -15.16 -4.92 -22.94
CA ASN A 138 -15.44 -5.35 -21.58
C ASN A 138 -14.97 -4.34 -20.52
N ILE A 139 -15.84 -4.08 -19.55
CA ILE A 139 -15.47 -3.50 -18.25
C ILE A 139 -15.74 -4.57 -17.20
N THR A 140 -14.67 -5.11 -16.61
CA THR A 140 -14.77 -6.33 -15.80
C THR A 140 -15.37 -6.06 -14.42
N ARG A 141 -15.08 -4.91 -13.81
CA ARG A 141 -15.58 -4.52 -12.49
C ARG A 141 -15.79 -3.02 -12.42
N GLY A 142 -16.88 -2.62 -11.77
CA GLY A 142 -17.25 -1.21 -11.57
C GLY A 142 -18.18 -0.68 -12.66
N ALA A 143 -18.89 0.40 -12.32
CA ALA A 143 -19.90 0.99 -13.21
C ALA A 143 -19.33 2.12 -14.09
N VAL A 144 -20.19 2.67 -14.95
CA VAL A 144 -19.89 3.81 -15.82
C VAL A 144 -20.60 5.06 -15.31
N ARG A 145 -19.86 6.18 -15.20
CA ARG A 145 -20.40 7.50 -14.87
C ARG A 145 -20.13 8.49 -16.00
N ILE A 146 -21.18 8.97 -16.64
CA ILE A 146 -21.10 9.96 -17.72
C ILE A 146 -22.06 11.10 -17.37
N GLU A 147 -21.52 12.23 -16.95
CA GLU A 147 -22.35 13.29 -16.38
C GLU A 147 -21.87 14.70 -16.79
N LYS A 148 -22.84 15.60 -17.06
CA LYS A 148 -22.61 17.02 -17.36
C LYS A 148 -21.78 17.27 -18.62
N ASN A 149 -21.98 16.49 -19.67
CA ASN A 149 -21.31 16.68 -20.95
C ASN A 149 -22.30 17.29 -21.97
N ASN A 150 -22.31 18.63 -22.03
CA ASN A 150 -23.35 19.41 -22.71
C ASN A 150 -23.43 19.24 -24.24
N GLU A 151 -22.39 18.67 -24.86
CA GLU A 151 -22.34 18.43 -26.32
C GLU A 151 -22.35 16.94 -26.69
N LEU A 152 -22.40 16.03 -25.69
CA LEU A 152 -22.20 14.59 -25.87
C LEU A 152 -23.48 13.88 -26.34
N CYS A 153 -23.39 13.22 -27.50
CA CYS A 153 -24.40 12.37 -28.13
C CYS A 153 -23.88 10.93 -28.32
N TYR A 154 -24.59 10.08 -29.08
CA TYR A 154 -24.29 8.64 -29.29
C TYR A 154 -24.30 7.80 -28.01
N LEU A 155 -25.06 8.20 -26.99
CA LEU A 155 -25.17 7.45 -25.73
C LEU A 155 -26.28 6.41 -25.80
N ALA A 156 -27.44 6.77 -26.34
CA ALA A 156 -28.57 5.86 -26.55
C ALA A 156 -28.25 4.71 -27.53
N THR A 157 -27.28 4.91 -28.43
CA THR A 157 -26.83 3.92 -29.42
C THR A 157 -25.83 2.90 -28.86
N ILE A 158 -25.42 3.02 -27.60
CA ILE A 158 -24.51 2.08 -26.94
C ILE A 158 -25.28 1.12 -26.05
N ASP A 159 -25.13 -0.18 -26.29
CA ASP A 159 -25.68 -1.24 -25.43
C ASP A 159 -24.65 -1.64 -24.36
N TRP A 160 -24.73 -0.99 -23.19
CA TRP A 160 -23.86 -1.26 -22.05
C TRP A 160 -23.98 -2.68 -21.49
N SER A 161 -25.12 -3.37 -21.70
CA SER A 161 -25.31 -4.75 -21.25
C SER A 161 -24.42 -5.77 -21.98
N ARG A 162 -23.80 -5.34 -23.09
CA ARG A 162 -22.80 -6.13 -23.84
C ARG A 162 -21.36 -5.88 -23.38
N ILE A 163 -21.14 -4.86 -22.55
CA ILE A 163 -19.81 -4.42 -22.10
C ILE A 163 -19.62 -4.72 -20.60
N LEU A 164 -20.68 -4.56 -19.82
CA LEU A 164 -20.72 -4.76 -18.37
C LEU A 164 -21.56 -5.99 -18.01
N ASP A 165 -21.18 -6.69 -16.95
CA ASP A 165 -21.98 -7.78 -16.39
C ASP A 165 -23.25 -7.27 -15.67
N SER A 166 -23.19 -6.05 -15.11
CA SER A 166 -24.33 -5.36 -14.49
C SER A 166 -24.34 -3.88 -14.90
N VAL A 167 -25.52 -3.37 -15.26
CA VAL A 167 -25.74 -1.98 -15.69
C VAL A 167 -26.52 -1.15 -14.67
N GLU A 168 -26.95 -1.75 -13.55
CA GLU A 168 -27.85 -1.13 -12.57
C GLU A 168 -27.24 0.11 -11.90
N ASP A 169 -25.93 0.09 -11.68
CA ASP A 169 -25.19 1.16 -11.01
C ASP A 169 -24.64 2.22 -11.99
N ASN A 170 -24.97 2.13 -13.29
CA ASN A 170 -24.55 3.13 -14.26
C ASN A 170 -25.25 4.47 -13.99
N TYR A 171 -24.49 5.56 -14.06
CA TYR A 171 -24.98 6.91 -13.85
C TYR A 171 -24.69 7.78 -15.07
N ILE A 172 -25.64 7.84 -15.99
CA ILE A 172 -25.54 8.56 -17.26
C ILE A 172 -26.68 9.59 -17.32
N VAL A 173 -26.38 10.86 -17.01
CA VAL A 173 -27.39 11.94 -16.92
C VAL A 173 -26.76 13.31 -17.22
N LEU A 174 -27.60 14.31 -17.50
CA LEU A 174 -27.17 15.70 -17.75
C LEU A 174 -26.22 15.84 -18.95
N ASN A 175 -26.43 15.05 -20.00
CA ASN A 175 -25.73 15.12 -21.28
C ASN A 175 -26.68 15.67 -22.36
N LYS A 176 -26.17 15.97 -23.56
CA LYS A 176 -27.01 16.47 -24.65
C LYS A 176 -28.09 15.45 -25.08
N ASP A 177 -27.76 14.17 -25.00
CA ASP A 177 -28.65 13.05 -25.28
C ASP A 177 -29.96 13.10 -24.46
N ASP A 178 -29.90 13.57 -23.21
CA ASP A 178 -31.06 13.66 -22.32
C ASP A 178 -32.11 14.71 -22.77
N ASN A 179 -31.72 15.67 -23.62
CA ASN A 179 -32.61 16.71 -24.14
C ASN A 179 -33.27 16.32 -25.48
N GLU A 180 -33.05 15.10 -25.99
CA GLU A 180 -33.53 14.64 -27.30
C GLU A 180 -33.07 15.52 -28.50
N GLU A 181 -31.98 16.28 -28.33
CA GLU A 181 -31.41 17.15 -29.37
C GLU A 181 -30.37 16.44 -30.25
N CYS A 182 -30.08 15.17 -29.97
CA CYS A 182 -29.09 14.37 -30.69
C CYS A 182 -29.71 13.74 -31.94
N GLY A 183 -29.07 13.98 -33.09
CA GLY A 183 -29.39 13.34 -34.37
C GLY A 183 -28.50 12.13 -34.60
N ASP A 184 -28.60 11.12 -33.74
CA ASP A 184 -27.71 9.95 -33.81
C ASP A 184 -28.01 9.09 -35.04
N ILE A 185 -27.04 9.05 -35.97
CA ILE A 185 -27.16 8.31 -37.23
C ILE A 185 -26.01 7.33 -37.33
N CYS A 186 -26.31 6.04 -37.15
CA CYS A 186 -25.33 4.98 -37.28
C CYS A 186 -24.89 4.73 -38.74
N PRO A 187 -23.69 4.15 -38.96
CA PRO A 187 -23.15 3.82 -40.27
C PRO A 187 -24.13 3.09 -41.21
N GLY A 188 -24.24 3.59 -42.44
CA GLY A 188 -25.06 2.96 -43.49
C GLY A 188 -26.51 3.44 -43.56
N THR A 189 -27.03 4.10 -42.51
CA THR A 189 -28.42 4.58 -42.45
C THR A 189 -28.78 5.52 -43.61
N ALA A 190 -27.87 6.41 -44.02
CA ALA A 190 -28.06 7.32 -45.15
C ALA A 190 -28.19 6.61 -46.52
N LYS A 191 -27.79 5.33 -46.61
CA LYS A 191 -27.92 4.49 -47.81
C LYS A 191 -29.15 3.56 -47.76
N GLY A 192 -30.05 3.76 -46.79
CA GLY A 192 -31.30 3.00 -46.65
C GLY A 192 -31.17 1.66 -45.93
N LYS A 193 -29.97 1.25 -45.52
CA LYS A 193 -29.74 0.06 -44.69
C LYS A 193 -28.48 0.25 -43.83
N THR A 194 -28.67 0.25 -42.51
CA THR A 194 -27.60 0.18 -41.51
C THR A 194 -26.76 -1.08 -41.67
N ASN A 195 -25.45 -0.94 -41.46
CA ASN A 195 -24.52 -2.07 -41.41
C ASN A 195 -24.22 -2.51 -39.96
N CYS A 196 -24.82 -1.84 -38.98
CA CYS A 196 -24.59 -2.11 -37.57
C CYS A 196 -25.51 -3.23 -37.06
N PRO A 197 -25.09 -3.94 -36.00
CA PRO A 197 -25.98 -4.85 -35.30
C PRO A 197 -27.02 -4.05 -34.49
N ALA A 198 -28.27 -4.53 -34.52
CA ALA A 198 -29.32 -4.02 -33.65
C ALA A 198 -29.48 -4.90 -32.41
N THR A 199 -29.74 -4.30 -31.25
CA THR A 199 -30.16 -5.03 -30.04
C THR A 199 -31.46 -4.46 -29.49
N VAL A 200 -32.20 -5.29 -28.76
CA VAL A 200 -33.48 -4.92 -28.17
C VAL A 200 -33.26 -4.38 -26.76
N ILE A 201 -33.59 -3.11 -26.55
CA ILE A 201 -33.70 -2.51 -25.21
C ILE A 201 -35.13 -1.98 -25.07
N ASN A 202 -35.79 -2.32 -23.96
CA ASN A 202 -37.18 -1.92 -23.68
C ASN A 202 -38.18 -2.24 -24.82
N GLY A 203 -37.96 -3.37 -25.52
CA GLY A 203 -38.83 -3.82 -26.61
C GLY A 203 -38.64 -3.10 -27.95
N GLN A 204 -37.70 -2.15 -28.04
CA GLN A 204 -37.37 -1.45 -29.29
C GLN A 204 -36.05 -1.94 -29.87
N PHE A 205 -36.02 -2.13 -31.20
CA PHE A 205 -34.81 -2.42 -31.94
C PHE A 205 -34.05 -1.12 -32.18
N VAL A 206 -32.85 -1.03 -31.61
CA VAL A 206 -31.97 0.13 -31.80
C VAL A 206 -30.66 -0.35 -32.38
N GLU A 207 -30.23 0.32 -33.45
CA GLU A 207 -28.95 0.13 -34.10
C GLU A 207 -27.81 0.56 -33.18
N ARG A 208 -26.77 -0.27 -33.06
CA ARG A 208 -25.69 -0.03 -32.10
C ARG A 208 -24.45 0.54 -32.75
N CYS A 209 -24.09 1.75 -32.36
CA CYS A 209 -22.90 2.44 -32.84
C CYS A 209 -22.30 3.35 -31.78
N TRP A 210 -20.98 3.55 -31.88
CA TRP A 210 -20.21 4.46 -31.04
C TRP A 210 -20.09 5.86 -31.65
N THR A 211 -20.15 5.93 -32.98
CA THR A 211 -20.03 7.15 -33.79
C THR A 211 -20.81 6.97 -35.09
N HIS A 212 -20.89 8.03 -35.90
CA HIS A 212 -21.44 7.96 -37.26
C HIS A 212 -20.70 7.01 -38.22
N SER A 213 -19.48 6.60 -37.88
CA SER A 213 -18.59 5.77 -38.72
C SER A 213 -18.22 4.41 -38.11
N HIS A 214 -18.51 4.17 -36.83
CA HIS A 214 -18.14 2.94 -36.11
C HIS A 214 -19.34 2.30 -35.43
N CYS A 215 -19.67 1.07 -35.84
CA CYS A 215 -20.66 0.24 -35.16
C CYS A 215 -20.13 -0.31 -33.83
N GLN A 216 -21.02 -0.61 -32.89
CA GLN A 216 -20.68 -1.40 -31.70
C GLN A 216 -20.58 -2.86 -32.12
N LYS A 217 -19.47 -3.51 -31.79
CA LYS A 217 -19.29 -4.93 -32.07
C LYS A 217 -20.14 -5.76 -31.11
N VAL A 218 -21.01 -6.62 -31.64
CA VAL A 218 -21.87 -7.52 -30.88
C VAL A 218 -21.54 -8.96 -31.26
N CYS A 219 -21.03 -9.72 -30.29
CA CYS A 219 -20.69 -11.12 -30.50
C CYS A 219 -21.89 -12.06 -30.24
N PRO A 220 -21.92 -13.24 -30.87
CA PRO A 220 -22.88 -14.28 -30.51
C PRO A 220 -22.84 -14.62 -29.02
N THR A 221 -24.01 -14.90 -28.43
CA THR A 221 -24.14 -15.19 -26.98
C THR A 221 -23.30 -16.38 -26.53
N VAL A 222 -23.05 -17.34 -27.42
CA VAL A 222 -22.17 -18.50 -27.18
C VAL A 222 -20.72 -18.11 -26.87
N CYS A 223 -20.25 -16.97 -27.37
CA CYS A 223 -18.89 -16.48 -27.13
C CYS A 223 -18.74 -15.77 -25.78
N LYS A 224 -19.82 -15.55 -25.02
CA LYS A 224 -19.81 -14.87 -23.71
C LYS A 224 -18.97 -13.57 -23.77
N SER A 225 -18.05 -13.37 -22.83
CA SER A 225 -17.11 -12.25 -22.78
C SER A 225 -15.78 -12.53 -23.50
N HIS A 226 -15.60 -13.69 -24.12
CA HIS A 226 -14.35 -14.06 -24.80
C HIS A 226 -14.06 -13.19 -26.02
N GLY A 227 -15.11 -12.69 -26.66
CA GLY A 227 -15.05 -11.98 -27.93
C GLY A 227 -15.24 -12.89 -29.13
N CYS A 228 -15.19 -12.29 -30.31
CA CYS A 228 -15.37 -12.97 -31.59
C CYS A 228 -14.59 -12.25 -32.70
N THR A 229 -14.30 -12.91 -33.81
CA THR A 229 -13.72 -12.28 -35.02
C THR A 229 -14.78 -11.47 -35.78
N ALA A 230 -14.39 -10.83 -36.90
CA ALA A 230 -15.33 -10.09 -37.75
C ALA A 230 -16.40 -11.01 -38.37
N GLU A 231 -16.09 -12.28 -38.58
CA GLU A 231 -16.97 -13.32 -39.09
C GLU A 231 -17.89 -13.90 -38.00
N GLY A 232 -17.74 -13.46 -36.74
CA GLY A 232 -18.53 -13.94 -35.60
C GLY A 232 -18.04 -15.26 -35.00
N LEU A 233 -16.84 -15.72 -35.36
CA LEU A 233 -16.23 -16.93 -34.76
C LEU A 233 -15.70 -16.59 -33.37
N CYS A 234 -15.97 -17.43 -32.37
CA CYS A 234 -15.58 -17.15 -30.98
C CYS A 234 -14.06 -17.20 -30.79
N CYS A 235 -13.58 -16.31 -29.91
CA CYS A 235 -12.22 -16.37 -29.39
C CYS A 235 -12.06 -17.51 -28.37
N HIS A 236 -10.81 -17.86 -28.07
CA HIS A 236 -10.50 -18.86 -27.04
C HIS A 236 -11.07 -18.47 -25.67
N SER A 237 -11.36 -19.46 -24.82
CA SER A 237 -11.98 -19.24 -23.50
C SER A 237 -11.18 -18.36 -22.53
N GLU A 238 -9.86 -18.30 -22.75
CA GLU A 238 -8.92 -17.46 -21.98
C GLU A 238 -8.77 -16.03 -22.52
N CYS A 239 -9.35 -15.73 -23.69
CA CYS A 239 -9.41 -14.38 -24.23
C CYS A 239 -10.52 -13.56 -23.53
N LEU A 240 -10.38 -12.24 -23.61
CA LEU A 240 -11.36 -11.27 -23.15
C LEU A 240 -11.57 -10.21 -24.23
N GLY A 241 -12.83 -10.00 -24.61
CA GLY A 241 -13.29 -8.95 -25.52
C GLY A 241 -13.05 -9.22 -27.01
N ASN A 242 -11.83 -9.56 -27.43
CA ASN A 242 -11.49 -9.73 -28.85
C ASN A 242 -10.25 -10.63 -29.09
N CYS A 243 -10.07 -11.08 -30.33
CA CYS A 243 -8.93 -11.87 -30.80
C CYS A 243 -8.66 -11.63 -32.29
N SER A 244 -7.42 -11.90 -32.72
CA SER A 244 -7.01 -11.88 -34.13
C SER A 244 -7.31 -13.19 -34.86
N GLU A 245 -7.28 -14.32 -34.16
CA GLU A 245 -7.64 -15.64 -34.69
C GLU A 245 -8.62 -16.34 -33.72
N PRO A 246 -9.60 -17.10 -34.24
CA PRO A 246 -10.56 -17.81 -33.41
C PRO A 246 -9.89 -18.96 -32.66
N ASP A 247 -10.36 -19.22 -31.44
CA ASP A 247 -9.95 -20.34 -30.58
C ASP A 247 -8.43 -20.52 -30.33
N ASP A 248 -7.62 -19.45 -30.41
CA ASP A 248 -6.19 -19.47 -30.06
C ASP A 248 -5.87 -18.52 -28.87
N PRO A 249 -5.39 -19.05 -27.71
CA PRO A 249 -5.04 -18.25 -26.53
C PRO A 249 -3.78 -17.36 -26.67
N THR A 250 -3.04 -17.49 -27.77
CA THR A 250 -1.90 -16.61 -28.14
C THR A 250 -2.31 -15.49 -29.08
N LYS A 251 -3.56 -15.50 -29.54
CA LYS A 251 -4.11 -14.55 -30.52
C LYS A 251 -5.20 -13.66 -29.92
N CYS A 252 -5.35 -13.68 -28.59
CA CYS A 252 -6.23 -12.77 -27.88
C CYS A 252 -5.75 -11.31 -28.00
N VAL A 253 -6.65 -10.34 -27.81
CA VAL A 253 -6.30 -8.93 -27.63
C VAL A 253 -6.02 -8.63 -26.15
N ALA A 254 -6.85 -9.20 -25.26
CA ALA A 254 -6.65 -9.13 -23.82
C ALA A 254 -6.92 -10.50 -23.18
N CYS A 255 -6.30 -10.76 -22.03
CA CYS A 255 -6.50 -11.99 -21.28
C CYS A 255 -7.61 -11.84 -20.25
N ARG A 256 -8.46 -12.86 -20.17
CA ARG A 256 -9.51 -12.95 -19.15
C ARG A 256 -8.90 -13.08 -17.76
N ASN A 257 -8.06 -14.09 -17.59
CA ASN A 257 -7.41 -14.42 -16.32
C ASN A 257 -6.03 -13.77 -16.26
N PHE A 258 -4.98 -14.48 -16.67
CA PHE A 258 -3.60 -14.00 -16.56
C PHE A 258 -2.86 -14.02 -17.89
N TYR A 259 -1.96 -13.06 -18.05
CA TYR A 259 -0.98 -13.01 -19.12
C TYR A 259 0.36 -13.62 -18.69
N LEU A 260 0.92 -14.49 -19.54
CA LEU A 260 2.28 -15.03 -19.40
C LEU A 260 2.91 -15.26 -20.78
N ASP A 261 4.06 -14.63 -21.03
CA ASP A 261 4.91 -14.87 -22.21
C ASP A 261 4.18 -14.91 -23.57
N GLY A 262 3.28 -13.94 -23.80
CA GLY A 262 2.51 -13.84 -25.05
C GLY A 262 1.26 -14.72 -25.12
N ARG A 263 0.88 -15.39 -24.04
CA ARG A 263 -0.28 -16.30 -23.97
C ARG A 263 -1.21 -15.97 -22.81
N CYS A 264 -2.51 -16.14 -23.02
CA CYS A 264 -3.49 -16.10 -21.94
C CYS A 264 -3.60 -17.46 -21.24
N VAL A 265 -3.52 -17.44 -19.92
CA VAL A 265 -3.54 -18.63 -19.05
C VAL A 265 -4.53 -18.45 -17.91
N GLU A 266 -5.15 -19.55 -17.49
CA GLU A 266 -6.17 -19.54 -16.43
C GLU A 266 -5.57 -19.24 -15.05
N THR A 267 -4.39 -19.78 -14.75
CA THR A 267 -3.63 -19.56 -13.52
C THR A 267 -2.14 -19.51 -13.83
N CYS A 268 -1.36 -18.82 -13.00
CA CYS A 268 0.09 -18.77 -13.15
C CYS A 268 0.72 -20.13 -12.77
N PRO A 269 1.32 -20.86 -13.73
CA PRO A 269 1.97 -22.13 -13.42
C PRO A 269 3.24 -21.91 -12.60
N PRO A 270 3.63 -22.84 -11.70
CA PRO A 270 4.95 -22.79 -11.08
C PRO A 270 6.07 -22.74 -12.13
N PRO A 271 7.12 -21.91 -11.96
CA PRO A 271 7.50 -21.15 -10.76
C PRO A 271 7.02 -19.67 -10.74
N TYR A 272 5.95 -19.33 -11.46
CA TYR A 272 5.42 -17.96 -11.53
C TYR A 272 4.39 -17.66 -10.43
N TYR A 273 4.22 -16.37 -10.14
CA TYR A 273 3.29 -15.82 -9.17
C TYR A 273 2.28 -14.89 -9.84
N HIS A 274 1.05 -14.85 -9.34
CA HIS A 274 0.06 -13.88 -9.77
C HIS A 274 0.45 -12.47 -9.31
N PHE A 275 0.31 -11.47 -10.18
CA PHE A 275 0.63 -10.08 -9.90
C PHE A 275 -0.46 -9.14 -10.44
N GLN A 276 -0.91 -8.23 -9.57
CA GLN A 276 -1.94 -7.22 -9.86
C GLN A 276 -3.22 -7.78 -10.52
N ASP A 277 -3.53 -9.05 -10.27
CA ASP A 277 -4.70 -9.80 -10.77
C ASP A 277 -4.87 -9.80 -12.31
N TRP A 278 -3.78 -9.67 -13.08
CA TRP A 278 -3.83 -9.72 -14.56
C TRP A 278 -2.64 -10.39 -15.25
N ARG A 279 -1.48 -10.56 -14.59
CA ARG A 279 -0.30 -11.22 -15.19
C ARG A 279 0.45 -12.12 -14.23
N CYS A 280 1.31 -12.93 -14.80
CA CYS A 280 2.25 -13.78 -14.09
C CYS A 280 3.64 -13.17 -14.07
N VAL A 281 4.33 -13.28 -12.93
CA VAL A 281 5.70 -12.78 -12.74
C VAL A 281 6.57 -13.82 -12.06
N ASN A 282 7.87 -13.79 -12.32
CA ASN A 282 8.81 -14.71 -11.65
C ASN A 282 9.21 -14.16 -10.26
N PHE A 283 9.93 -14.99 -9.50
CA PHE A 283 10.44 -14.60 -8.17
C PHE A 283 11.34 -13.35 -8.21
N SER A 284 12.23 -13.26 -9.20
CA SER A 284 13.18 -12.13 -9.37
C SER A 284 12.42 -10.81 -9.44
N PHE A 285 11.36 -10.74 -10.26
CA PHE A 285 10.54 -9.54 -10.39
C PHE A 285 9.96 -9.08 -9.05
N CYS A 286 9.41 -10.00 -8.26
CA CYS A 286 8.87 -9.67 -6.94
C CYS A 286 9.97 -9.21 -5.96
N GLN A 287 11.15 -9.84 -6.02
CA GLN A 287 12.30 -9.49 -5.21
C GLN A 287 12.88 -8.12 -5.58
N ASP A 288 12.94 -7.77 -6.86
CA ASP A 288 13.43 -6.48 -7.33
C ASP A 288 12.50 -5.34 -6.88
N LEU A 289 11.18 -5.55 -6.93
CA LEU A 289 10.20 -4.61 -6.39
C LEU A 289 10.37 -4.42 -4.88
N HIS A 290 10.53 -5.53 -4.13
CA HIS A 290 10.78 -5.48 -2.70
C HIS A 290 12.03 -4.65 -2.36
N ASN A 291 13.14 -4.91 -3.05
CA ASN A 291 14.42 -4.24 -2.82
C ASN A 291 14.38 -2.76 -3.19
N THR A 292 13.66 -2.39 -4.25
CA THR A 292 13.50 -1.00 -4.68
C THR A 292 12.84 -0.15 -3.58
N CYS A 293 11.86 -0.72 -2.86
CA CYS A 293 11.17 -0.01 -1.76
C CYS A 293 11.85 -0.16 -0.41
N LYS A 294 12.79 -1.08 -0.23
CA LYS A 294 13.50 -1.32 1.03
C LYS A 294 14.20 -0.07 1.57
N ASN A 295 14.70 0.79 0.69
CA ASN A 295 15.41 2.02 1.04
C ASN A 295 14.58 3.31 0.83
N SER A 296 13.35 3.19 0.32
CA SER A 296 12.51 4.33 -0.05
C SER A 296 11.46 4.60 1.02
N ARG A 297 11.42 5.83 1.56
CA ARG A 297 10.37 6.28 2.49
C ARG A 297 9.18 6.92 1.78
N ARG A 298 9.02 6.69 0.46
CA ARG A 298 7.98 7.32 -0.33
C ARG A 298 6.62 6.67 -0.06
N PRO A 299 5.55 7.46 0.19
CA PRO A 299 4.18 6.94 0.25
C PRO A 299 3.85 6.14 -1.01
N GLY A 300 3.30 4.94 -0.86
CA GLY A 300 2.95 4.05 -1.98
C GLY A 300 4.08 3.13 -2.47
N CYS A 301 5.26 3.16 -1.84
CA CYS A 301 6.32 2.17 -2.07
C CYS A 301 6.16 1.03 -1.06
N HIS A 302 5.73 -0.15 -1.52
CA HIS A 302 5.51 -1.31 -0.66
C HIS A 302 6.63 -2.33 -0.81
N GLN A 303 7.01 -2.96 0.29
CA GLN A 303 7.96 -4.07 0.31
C GLN A 303 7.22 -5.35 -0.09
N TYR A 304 7.07 -5.57 -1.40
CA TYR A 304 6.32 -6.72 -1.93
C TYR A 304 6.76 -8.06 -1.32
N VAL A 305 5.79 -8.94 -1.13
CA VAL A 305 5.92 -10.24 -0.48
C VAL A 305 5.14 -11.30 -1.23
N ILE A 306 5.45 -12.57 -0.97
CA ILE A 306 4.81 -13.71 -1.59
C ILE A 306 3.86 -14.37 -0.59
N HIS A 307 2.61 -14.54 -0.99
CA HIS A 307 1.60 -15.25 -0.21
C HIS A 307 0.59 -15.92 -1.15
N ASN A 308 0.28 -17.21 -0.91
CA ASN A 308 -0.68 -17.99 -1.70
C ASN A 308 -0.47 -17.88 -3.22
N ASN A 309 0.77 -18.06 -3.69
CA ASN A 309 1.17 -17.92 -5.09
C ASN A 309 0.88 -16.53 -5.71
N LYS A 310 0.82 -15.48 -4.89
CA LYS A 310 0.68 -14.09 -5.32
C LYS A 310 1.85 -13.25 -4.82
N CYS A 311 2.35 -12.36 -5.67
CA CYS A 311 3.25 -11.28 -5.26
C CYS A 311 2.40 -10.05 -4.90
N ILE A 312 2.26 -9.77 -3.60
CA ILE A 312 1.35 -8.77 -3.03
C ILE A 312 2.13 -7.68 -2.28
N PRO A 313 1.55 -6.48 -2.05
CA PRO A 313 2.28 -5.37 -1.44
C PRO A 313 2.74 -5.62 0.00
N GLU A 314 1.91 -6.29 0.81
CA GLU A 314 2.15 -6.51 2.25
C GLU A 314 1.54 -7.85 2.69
N CYS A 315 2.04 -8.42 3.79
CA CYS A 315 1.47 -9.67 4.32
C CYS A 315 0.05 -9.43 4.86
N PRO A 316 -0.89 -10.36 4.64
CA PRO A 316 -2.23 -10.26 5.19
C PRO A 316 -2.21 -10.28 6.72
N SER A 317 -3.30 -9.81 7.33
CA SER A 317 -3.52 -9.89 8.78
C SER A 317 -3.25 -11.30 9.32
N GLY A 318 -2.41 -11.41 10.36
CA GLY A 318 -2.02 -12.70 10.95
C GLY A 318 -0.76 -13.32 10.34
N TYR A 319 -0.14 -12.67 9.35
CA TYR A 319 1.12 -13.10 8.74
C TYR A 319 2.23 -12.05 8.87
N THR A 320 3.47 -12.52 8.93
CA THR A 320 4.68 -11.70 8.90
C THR A 320 5.62 -12.20 7.81
N MET A 321 6.43 -11.30 7.27
CA MET A 321 7.34 -11.56 6.16
C MET A 321 8.62 -12.25 6.67
N ASN A 322 9.01 -13.33 6.00
CA ASN A 322 10.32 -13.95 6.20
C ASN A 322 11.36 -13.31 5.27
N SER A 323 12.32 -12.58 5.87
CA SER A 323 13.32 -11.77 5.16
C SER A 323 14.20 -12.52 4.16
N SER A 324 14.29 -13.85 4.25
CA SER A 324 15.16 -14.65 3.37
C SER A 324 14.49 -15.06 2.06
N ASN A 325 13.17 -15.27 2.05
CA ASN A 325 12.45 -15.81 0.90
C ASN A 325 11.20 -15.00 0.50
N LEU A 326 10.98 -13.85 1.14
CA LEU A 326 9.83 -12.95 0.93
C LEU A 326 8.47 -13.61 1.21
N MET A 327 8.42 -14.83 1.75
CA MET A 327 7.17 -15.54 2.02
C MET A 327 6.53 -15.03 3.30
N CYS A 328 5.22 -14.85 3.26
CA CYS A 328 4.42 -14.57 4.45
C CYS A 328 4.17 -15.85 5.25
N SER A 329 4.67 -15.90 6.48
CA SER A 329 4.44 -16.97 7.45
C SER A 329 3.48 -16.53 8.56
N PRO A 330 2.61 -17.42 9.07
CA PRO A 330 1.68 -17.07 10.14
C PRO A 330 2.43 -16.67 11.41
N CYS A 331 1.95 -15.62 12.07
CA CYS A 331 2.54 -15.11 13.30
C CYS A 331 2.22 -16.04 14.48
N LEU A 332 3.17 -16.23 15.39
CA LEU A 332 2.92 -16.85 16.69
C LEU A 332 2.36 -15.80 17.66
N GLY A 333 1.06 -15.54 17.59
CA GLY A 333 0.37 -14.48 18.35
C GLY A 333 0.21 -13.19 17.53
N PRO A 334 0.14 -12.00 18.17
CA PRO A 334 0.06 -10.73 17.46
C PRO A 334 1.27 -10.54 16.54
N CYS A 335 1.01 -10.17 15.28
CA CYS A 335 2.08 -9.98 14.31
C CYS A 335 2.99 -8.81 14.67
N PRO A 336 4.31 -8.95 14.49
CA PRO A 336 5.22 -7.84 14.65
C PRO A 336 4.84 -6.68 13.73
N LYS A 337 4.55 -5.51 14.30
CA LYS A 337 4.28 -4.27 13.58
C LYS A 337 5.44 -3.31 13.83
N VAL A 338 6.22 -3.07 12.76
CA VAL A 338 7.31 -2.10 12.78
C VAL A 338 6.76 -0.71 12.51
N CYS A 339 6.96 0.20 13.45
CA CYS A 339 6.53 1.59 13.35
C CYS A 339 7.76 2.48 13.19
N HIS A 340 7.89 3.07 12.00
CA HIS A 340 8.96 4.01 11.67
C HIS A 340 8.58 5.41 12.13
N LEU A 341 9.39 6.01 13.01
CA LEU A 341 9.13 7.34 13.50
C LEU A 341 9.60 8.39 12.48
N LEU A 342 8.76 9.41 12.27
CA LEU A 342 9.15 10.59 11.49
C LEU A 342 10.34 11.26 12.19
N GLU A 343 11.41 11.58 11.45
CA GLU A 343 12.66 12.15 11.99
C GLU A 343 13.45 11.25 12.97
N GLY A 344 13.03 10.00 13.18
CA GLY A 344 13.74 9.04 14.01
C GLY A 344 13.52 9.20 15.52
N GLU A 345 12.69 10.15 15.96
CA GLU A 345 12.26 10.28 17.35
C GLU A 345 10.79 10.67 17.47
N LYS A 346 10.15 10.33 18.59
CA LYS A 346 8.78 10.75 18.89
C LYS A 346 8.60 11.10 20.35
N THR A 347 8.05 12.28 20.59
CA THR A 347 7.65 12.71 21.93
C THR A 347 6.24 12.21 22.25
N ILE A 348 6.09 11.53 23.38
CA ILE A 348 4.84 11.09 23.97
C ILE A 348 4.56 11.95 25.20
N ASP A 349 3.73 12.97 25.03
CA ASP A 349 3.36 13.95 26.07
C ASP A 349 1.90 13.81 26.54
N SER A 350 1.12 12.97 25.86
CA SER A 350 -0.33 12.83 26.02
C SER A 350 -0.80 11.43 25.62
N VAL A 351 -2.01 11.04 26.06
CA VAL A 351 -2.66 9.79 25.62
C VAL A 351 -2.82 9.75 24.10
N THR A 352 -3.18 10.87 23.47
CA THR A 352 -3.32 10.99 22.01
C THR A 352 -2.02 10.62 21.29
N SER A 353 -0.89 11.19 21.73
CA SER A 353 0.42 10.88 21.14
C SER A 353 0.81 9.40 21.31
N ALA A 354 0.39 8.75 22.40
CA ALA A 354 0.59 7.32 22.64
C ALA A 354 -0.30 6.45 21.73
N GLN A 355 -1.55 6.86 21.49
CA GLN A 355 -2.50 6.13 20.62
C GLN A 355 -2.01 6.01 19.18
N GLU A 356 -1.19 6.94 18.70
CA GLU A 356 -0.56 6.86 17.38
C GLU A 356 0.43 5.67 17.26
N LEU A 357 0.90 5.13 18.37
CA LEU A 357 1.76 3.93 18.42
C LEU A 357 0.97 2.65 18.77
N ARG A 358 -0.36 2.72 18.78
CA ARG A 358 -1.18 1.56 19.12
C ARG A 358 -0.94 0.39 18.17
N GLY A 359 -0.69 -0.76 18.76
CA GLY A 359 -0.41 -2.01 18.05
C GLY A 359 1.01 -2.13 17.51
N CYS A 360 1.88 -1.12 17.70
CA CYS A 360 3.30 -1.25 17.37
C CYS A 360 3.98 -2.23 18.32
N THR A 361 4.81 -3.12 17.77
CA THR A 361 5.65 -4.03 18.57
C THR A 361 7.12 -3.67 18.45
N VAL A 362 7.55 -3.10 17.32
CA VAL A 362 8.92 -2.66 17.09
C VAL A 362 8.90 -1.18 16.73
N ILE A 363 9.67 -0.37 17.46
CA ILE A 363 9.87 1.05 17.16
C ILE A 363 11.19 1.22 16.44
N ASN A 364 11.13 1.69 15.19
CA ASN A 364 12.31 2.13 14.46
C ASN A 364 12.51 3.64 14.67
N GLY A 365 13.26 3.97 15.72
CA GLY A 365 13.52 5.32 16.21
C GLY A 365 13.65 5.35 17.74
N SER A 366 13.58 6.54 18.31
CA SER A 366 13.69 6.81 19.75
C SER A 366 12.39 7.36 20.34
N LEU A 367 12.10 7.06 21.60
CA LEU A 367 10.90 7.55 22.30
C LEU A 367 11.26 8.53 23.41
N ILE A 368 10.55 9.65 23.48
CA ILE A 368 10.70 10.67 24.52
C ILE A 368 9.38 10.79 25.29
N ILE A 369 9.30 10.26 26.50
CA ILE A 369 8.15 10.35 27.38
C ILE A 369 8.24 11.66 28.20
N ASN A 370 7.19 12.48 28.11
CA ASN A 370 7.10 13.81 28.75
C ASN A 370 5.66 14.09 29.25
N ILE A 371 5.13 13.20 30.08
CA ILE A 371 3.72 13.23 30.51
C ILE A 371 3.57 13.98 31.83
N ARG A 372 2.96 15.16 31.78
CA ARG A 372 2.80 16.05 32.95
C ARG A 372 1.52 15.81 33.76
N GLY A 373 0.48 15.24 33.15
CA GLY A 373 -0.83 15.03 33.78
C GLY A 373 -1.81 14.31 32.85
N GLY A 374 -2.88 13.76 33.42
CA GLY A 374 -3.94 13.05 32.68
C GLY A 374 -4.70 12.06 33.56
N ASN A 375 -5.89 11.65 33.10
CA ASN A 375 -6.73 10.67 33.80
C ASN A 375 -6.40 9.25 33.31
N ASN A 376 -6.41 8.26 34.21
CA ASN A 376 -6.19 6.84 33.89
C ASN A 376 -4.93 6.54 33.05
N LEU A 377 -3.87 7.35 33.22
CA LEU A 377 -2.67 7.30 32.39
C LEU A 377 -2.02 5.92 32.33
N ALA A 378 -1.95 5.19 33.45
CA ALA A 378 -1.34 3.87 33.47
C ALA A 378 -2.04 2.88 32.52
N ALA A 379 -3.37 2.81 32.57
CA ALA A 379 -4.16 1.93 31.72
C ALA A 379 -4.12 2.34 30.25
N GLU A 380 -4.22 3.65 29.97
CA GLU A 380 -4.14 4.18 28.61
C GLU A 380 -2.75 3.95 28.00
N LEU A 381 -1.68 4.22 28.74
CA LEU A 381 -0.32 3.98 28.25
C LEU A 381 -0.05 2.49 28.07
N GLU A 382 -0.55 1.61 28.94
CA GLU A 382 -0.40 0.16 28.75
C GLU A 382 -1.17 -0.33 27.51
N SER A 383 -2.39 0.16 27.29
CA SER A 383 -3.20 -0.19 26.12
C SER A 383 -2.53 0.21 24.79
N ASN A 384 -1.80 1.33 24.78
CA ASN A 384 -1.23 1.90 23.57
C ASN A 384 0.26 1.51 23.35
N LEU A 385 1.05 1.42 24.42
CA LEU A 385 2.49 1.18 24.37
C LEU A 385 2.90 -0.19 24.92
N GLY A 386 1.99 -0.92 25.57
CA GLY A 386 2.32 -2.18 26.25
C GLY A 386 2.67 -3.35 25.34
N LEU A 387 2.38 -3.25 24.04
CA LEU A 387 2.78 -4.23 23.03
C LEU A 387 4.20 -4.02 22.48
N ILE A 388 4.83 -2.87 22.76
CA ILE A 388 6.17 -2.56 22.28
C ILE A 388 7.16 -3.50 22.95
N GLU A 389 7.86 -4.28 22.14
CA GLU A 389 8.88 -5.27 22.53
C GLU A 389 10.29 -4.73 22.32
N GLU A 390 10.47 -3.85 21.33
CA GLU A 390 11.79 -3.37 20.90
C GLU A 390 11.79 -1.89 20.50
N ILE A 391 12.86 -1.17 20.91
CA ILE A 391 13.17 0.20 20.48
C ILE A 391 14.57 0.19 19.85
N SER A 392 14.72 0.62 18.60
CA SER A 392 16.04 0.65 17.94
C SER A 392 16.95 1.76 18.46
N GLY A 393 16.39 2.92 18.80
CA GLY A 393 17.13 4.07 19.32
C GLY A 393 17.27 4.07 20.83
N TYR A 394 16.95 5.20 21.46
CA TYR A 394 16.99 5.40 22.91
C TYR A 394 15.58 5.60 23.50
N LEU A 395 15.46 5.39 24.81
CA LEU A 395 14.25 5.71 25.59
C LEU A 395 14.55 6.82 26.60
N LYS A 396 13.89 7.96 26.44
CA LYS A 396 14.06 9.13 27.29
C LYS A 396 12.78 9.41 28.07
N ILE A 397 12.86 9.53 29.38
CA ILE A 397 11.77 9.90 30.28
C ILE A 397 12.18 11.20 30.98
N ARG A 398 11.54 12.31 30.59
CA ARG A 398 11.87 13.63 31.14
C ARG A 398 10.63 14.33 31.64
N ARG A 399 10.72 15.02 32.78
CA ARG A 399 9.65 15.89 33.31
C ARG A 399 8.28 15.22 33.35
N SER A 400 8.26 13.90 33.56
CA SER A 400 7.05 13.09 33.53
C SER A 400 6.44 12.97 34.92
N TYR A 401 5.91 14.10 35.41
CA TYR A 401 5.44 14.24 36.79
C TYR A 401 4.24 13.35 37.14
N ALA A 402 3.49 12.88 36.16
CA ALA A 402 2.34 12.01 36.39
C ALA A 402 2.71 10.51 36.47
N LEU A 403 3.93 10.13 36.08
CA LEU A 403 4.35 8.73 36.07
C LEU A 403 4.86 8.30 37.43
N VAL A 404 4.36 7.14 37.89
CA VAL A 404 4.82 6.47 39.12
C VAL A 404 5.66 5.23 38.80
N SER A 405 5.43 4.62 37.62
CA SER A 405 6.09 3.40 37.15
C SER A 405 6.24 3.40 35.62
N LEU A 406 7.21 2.66 35.08
CA LEU A 406 7.33 2.37 33.63
C LEU A 406 6.70 1.02 33.24
N SER A 407 5.99 0.35 34.16
CA SER A 407 5.38 -0.97 33.94
C SER A 407 4.37 -1.04 32.80
N PHE A 408 3.87 0.09 32.31
CA PHE A 408 3.03 0.17 31.11
C PHE A 408 3.79 -0.29 29.85
N PHE A 409 5.13 -0.21 29.82
CA PHE A 409 5.97 -0.92 28.85
C PHE A 409 6.08 -2.40 29.22
N ARG A 410 4.94 -3.10 29.18
CA ARG A 410 4.82 -4.47 29.68
C ARG A 410 5.70 -5.48 28.95
N LYS A 411 5.85 -5.30 27.63
CA LYS A 411 6.57 -6.23 26.76
C LYS A 411 7.96 -5.77 26.33
N LEU A 412 8.38 -4.54 26.68
CA LEU A 412 9.66 -3.99 26.23
C LEU A 412 10.80 -4.85 26.77
N ARG A 413 11.59 -5.44 25.87
CA ARG A 413 12.69 -6.36 26.23
C ARG A 413 14.03 -5.91 25.68
N LEU A 414 14.04 -5.07 24.65
CA LEU A 414 15.26 -4.68 23.98
C LEU A 414 15.27 -3.19 23.62
N ILE A 415 16.32 -2.50 24.04
CA ILE A 415 16.69 -1.18 23.55
C ILE A 415 18.04 -1.33 22.85
N ARG A 416 18.05 -1.16 21.52
CA ARG A 416 19.28 -1.37 20.74
C ARG A 416 20.31 -0.25 20.96
N GLY A 417 19.89 1.00 21.07
CA GLY A 417 20.81 2.13 21.16
C GLY A 417 21.57 2.40 19.86
N ASP A 418 20.99 2.06 18.70
CA ASP A 418 21.56 2.37 17.38
C ASP A 418 21.69 3.88 17.17
N THR A 419 20.79 4.63 17.80
CA THR A 419 20.89 6.07 18.02
C THR A 419 20.89 6.36 19.51
N LEU A 420 21.79 7.24 19.95
CA LEU A 420 21.96 7.59 21.36
C LEU A 420 21.61 9.06 21.59
N GLU A 421 21.08 9.37 22.76
CA GLU A 421 20.92 10.74 23.23
C GLU A 421 22.31 11.38 23.48
N ILE A 422 22.37 12.72 23.43
CA ILE A 422 23.61 13.47 23.66
C ILE A 422 24.26 13.03 24.97
N GLY A 423 25.53 12.61 24.90
CA GLY A 423 26.24 11.98 26.01
C GLY A 423 26.25 10.44 25.97
N ASN A 424 25.86 9.84 24.84
CA ASN A 424 25.88 8.39 24.57
C ASN A 424 24.90 7.59 25.43
N TYR A 425 23.73 8.15 25.74
CA TYR A 425 22.72 7.48 26.56
C TYR A 425 21.70 6.73 25.70
N SER A 426 21.47 5.46 26.01
CA SER A 426 20.39 4.65 25.43
C SER A 426 19.14 4.63 26.31
N PHE A 427 19.30 4.95 27.60
CA PHE A 427 18.19 5.19 28.51
C PHE A 427 18.47 6.43 29.36
N TYR A 428 17.50 7.36 29.37
CA TYR A 428 17.69 8.68 29.97
C TYR A 428 16.50 9.06 30.84
N ALA A 429 16.69 9.19 32.16
CA ALA A 429 15.64 9.57 33.11
C ALA A 429 16.01 10.86 33.88
N LEU A 430 15.29 11.95 33.61
CA LEU A 430 15.54 13.27 34.20
C LEU A 430 14.27 13.92 34.75
N ASP A 431 14.34 14.42 35.98
CA ASP A 431 13.30 15.28 36.57
C ASP A 431 11.92 14.61 36.62
N ASN A 432 11.84 13.38 37.13
CA ASN A 432 10.59 12.63 37.26
C ASN A 432 10.15 12.57 38.73
N GLN A 433 9.41 13.59 39.16
CA GLN A 433 9.08 13.89 40.56
C GLN A 433 8.32 12.77 41.31
N ASN A 434 7.58 11.93 40.59
CA ASN A 434 6.75 10.88 41.20
C ASN A 434 7.14 9.45 40.80
N LEU A 435 8.18 9.28 39.98
CA LEU A 435 8.64 7.96 39.54
C LEU A 435 9.23 7.22 40.75
N ARG A 436 8.70 6.03 41.04
CA ARG A 436 9.09 5.19 42.19
C ARG A 436 9.67 3.85 41.78
N GLN A 437 9.24 3.35 40.63
CA GLN A 437 9.59 2.03 40.13
C GLN A 437 9.87 2.12 38.62
N LEU A 438 10.79 1.33 38.11
CA LEU A 438 10.98 1.19 36.67
C LEU A 438 10.11 0.02 36.18
N TRP A 439 10.44 -1.20 36.62
CA TRP A 439 9.67 -2.41 36.35
C TRP A 439 9.64 -3.31 37.59
N ASP A 440 8.78 -4.32 37.58
CA ASP A 440 8.91 -5.44 38.51
C ASP A 440 10.02 -6.37 38.00
N TRP A 441 11.25 -6.14 38.44
CA TRP A 441 12.44 -6.92 38.04
C TRP A 441 12.36 -8.41 38.41
N SER A 442 11.39 -8.83 39.23
CA SER A 442 11.14 -10.26 39.46
C SER A 442 10.42 -10.93 38.29
N LYS A 443 9.76 -10.16 37.42
CA LYS A 443 8.95 -10.63 36.29
C LYS A 443 9.40 -10.06 34.94
N HIS A 444 10.22 -9.02 34.94
CA HIS A 444 10.57 -8.27 33.75
C HIS A 444 12.07 -8.36 33.46
N ASN A 445 12.39 -8.66 32.20
CA ASN A 445 13.76 -8.66 31.67
C ASN A 445 13.85 -7.61 30.57
N LEU A 446 14.91 -6.81 30.63
CA LEU A 446 15.27 -5.80 29.65
C LEU A 446 16.72 -6.04 29.26
N THR A 447 17.09 -5.80 28.01
CA THR A 447 18.47 -5.81 27.53
C THR A 447 18.76 -4.51 26.81
N ILE A 448 19.89 -3.88 27.14
CA ILE A 448 20.37 -2.66 26.48
C ILE A 448 21.71 -2.99 25.82
N THR A 449 21.72 -3.08 24.49
CA THR A 449 22.91 -3.59 23.78
C THR A 449 24.08 -2.61 23.81
N GLN A 450 23.83 -1.32 23.65
CA GLN A 450 24.85 -0.25 23.70
C GLN A 450 24.30 1.01 24.36
N GLY A 451 25.20 1.94 24.69
CA GLY A 451 24.89 3.18 25.39
C GLY A 451 24.89 3.06 26.93
N LYS A 452 24.84 4.24 27.55
CA LYS A 452 24.88 4.50 28.99
C LYS A 452 23.46 4.72 29.55
N LEU A 453 23.34 4.66 30.88
CA LEU A 453 22.14 5.06 31.61
C LEU A 453 22.37 6.46 32.21
N PHE A 454 21.34 7.31 32.20
CA PHE A 454 21.36 8.60 32.88
C PHE A 454 20.20 8.72 33.87
N PHE A 455 20.50 9.07 35.12
CA PHE A 455 19.50 9.25 36.18
C PHE A 455 19.80 10.48 37.04
N HIS A 456 19.00 11.53 36.91
CA HIS A 456 19.10 12.74 37.72
C HIS A 456 17.71 13.27 38.10
N TYR A 457 17.57 13.79 39.31
CA TYR A 457 16.33 14.40 39.81
C TYR A 457 15.12 13.46 39.73
N ASN A 458 15.29 12.21 40.20
CA ASN A 458 14.20 11.24 40.37
C ASN A 458 14.01 10.99 41.88
N PRO A 459 13.43 11.95 42.62
CA PRO A 459 13.56 11.98 44.07
C PRO A 459 12.85 10.84 44.79
N LYS A 460 11.89 10.18 44.15
CA LYS A 460 11.18 9.02 44.72
C LYS A 460 11.65 7.67 44.17
N LEU A 461 12.64 7.66 43.28
CA LEU A 461 13.18 6.46 42.66
C LEU A 461 14.45 6.03 43.39
N CYS A 462 14.40 4.91 44.09
CA CYS A 462 15.51 4.43 44.89
C CYS A 462 16.73 4.01 44.05
N LEU A 463 17.93 4.28 44.56
CA LEU A 463 19.18 3.84 43.92
C LEU A 463 19.25 2.30 43.74
N SER A 464 18.64 1.54 44.65
CA SER A 464 18.54 0.08 44.53
C SER A 464 17.82 -0.37 43.27
N GLU A 465 16.77 0.33 42.86
CA GLU A 465 16.01 0.08 41.63
C GLU A 465 16.87 0.36 40.38
N ILE A 466 17.66 1.44 40.43
CA ILE A 466 18.59 1.82 39.35
C ILE A 466 19.74 0.81 39.23
N HIS A 467 20.36 0.42 40.35
CA HIS A 467 21.40 -0.61 40.35
C HIS A 467 20.86 -1.97 39.87
N LYS A 468 19.61 -2.29 40.20
CA LYS A 468 18.96 -3.51 39.68
C LYS A 468 18.78 -3.45 38.18
N MET A 469 18.41 -2.29 37.64
CA MET A 469 18.37 -2.06 36.20
C MET A 469 19.74 -2.28 35.56
N GLU A 470 20.83 -1.77 36.14
CA GLU A 470 22.18 -1.96 35.60
C GLU A 470 22.56 -3.44 35.48
N GLU A 471 22.17 -4.24 36.46
CA GLU A 471 22.39 -5.69 36.48
C GLU A 471 21.56 -6.40 35.43
N VAL A 472 20.24 -6.16 35.40
CA VAL A 472 19.32 -6.89 34.50
C VAL A 472 19.55 -6.50 33.03
N SER A 473 19.80 -5.22 32.76
CA SER A 473 19.98 -4.71 31.40
C SER A 473 21.35 -5.00 30.78
N GLY A 474 22.30 -5.49 31.58
CA GLY A 474 23.68 -5.74 31.15
C GLY A 474 24.51 -4.46 30.98
N THR A 475 24.10 -3.34 31.56
CA THR A 475 24.80 -2.05 31.46
C THR A 475 25.77 -1.77 32.62
N LYS A 476 25.86 -2.67 33.61
CA LYS A 476 26.79 -2.53 34.73
C LYS A 476 28.22 -2.29 34.25
N GLY A 477 28.85 -1.24 34.76
CA GLY A 477 30.21 -0.83 34.38
C GLY A 477 30.33 0.08 33.16
N ARG A 478 29.22 0.47 32.52
CA ARG A 478 29.23 1.43 31.39
C ARG A 478 29.16 2.90 31.81
N GLN A 479 28.81 3.20 33.06
CA GLN A 479 28.52 4.56 33.51
C GLN A 479 29.76 5.31 33.99
N GLU A 480 29.74 6.63 33.81
CA GLU A 480 30.68 7.55 34.43
C GLU A 480 30.19 8.04 35.79
N ARG A 481 31.10 8.64 36.57
CA ARG A 481 30.87 9.03 37.98
C ARG A 481 29.64 9.93 38.20
N ASN A 482 29.24 10.71 37.20
CA ASN A 482 28.14 11.67 37.29
C ASN A 482 26.91 11.27 36.47
N ASP A 483 26.87 10.09 35.86
CA ASP A 483 25.73 9.68 35.03
C ASP A 483 24.51 9.29 35.89
N ILE A 484 24.76 8.74 37.07
CA ILE A 484 23.76 8.42 38.10
C ILE A 484 24.02 9.29 39.33
N ALA A 485 23.13 10.24 39.60
CA ALA A 485 23.28 11.14 40.74
C ALA A 485 22.95 10.46 42.07
N LEU A 486 23.90 10.45 43.02
CA LEU A 486 23.69 9.88 44.36
C LEU A 486 22.82 10.74 45.28
N LYS A 487 22.70 12.04 44.99
CA LYS A 487 22.04 13.03 45.87
C LYS A 487 20.64 13.44 45.44
N THR A 488 20.22 13.10 44.22
CA THR A 488 18.95 13.55 43.63
C THR A 488 18.06 12.40 43.17
N ASN A 489 18.49 11.16 43.39
CA ASN A 489 17.69 9.96 43.15
C ASN A 489 17.40 9.31 44.49
N GLY A 490 16.12 9.16 44.83
CA GLY A 490 15.66 8.54 46.07
C GLY A 490 15.76 9.44 47.31
N ASP A 491 16.08 10.73 47.18
CA ASP A 491 16.21 11.67 48.30
C ASP A 491 14.88 12.01 49.01
N GLN A 492 13.74 11.67 48.40
CA GLN A 492 12.39 11.83 48.96
C GLN A 492 11.63 10.51 49.07
N ALA A 493 12.32 9.36 49.00
CA ALA A 493 11.72 8.05 49.23
C ALA A 493 12.41 7.32 50.39
N SER A 494 11.62 6.55 51.15
CA SER A 494 12.19 5.56 52.07
C SER A 494 12.61 4.35 51.23
N CYS A 495 13.91 4.24 51.00
CA CYS A 495 14.51 3.17 50.19
C CYS A 495 14.98 1.96 51.00
N GLU A 496 14.72 2.00 52.31
CA GLU A 496 15.01 0.92 53.24
C GLU A 496 13.79 0.00 53.32
N ASN A 497 14.04 -1.29 53.12
CA ASN A 497 13.01 -2.31 53.20
C ASN A 497 13.19 -3.09 54.49
N GLU A 498 12.65 -2.57 55.61
CA GLU A 498 12.46 -3.38 56.81
C GLU A 498 11.03 -3.92 56.85
N LEU A 499 10.91 -5.25 56.90
CA LEU A 499 9.61 -5.91 56.89
C LEU A 499 9.01 -5.90 58.29
N LEU A 500 7.95 -5.11 58.48
CA LEU A 500 7.18 -5.13 59.72
C LEU A 500 6.23 -6.32 59.75
N LYS A 501 6.25 -7.08 60.85
CA LYS A 501 5.37 -8.23 61.05
C LYS A 501 4.19 -7.86 61.92
N PHE A 502 2.99 -8.31 61.53
CA PHE A 502 1.81 -8.19 62.38
C PHE A 502 1.93 -9.12 63.59
N SER A 503 1.77 -8.57 64.79
CA SER A 503 1.79 -9.30 66.05
C SER A 503 0.39 -9.68 66.52
N TYR A 504 -0.64 -8.96 66.07
CA TYR A 504 -2.04 -9.23 66.43
C TYR A 504 -2.99 -8.80 65.33
N ILE A 505 -3.94 -9.67 64.99
CA ILE A 505 -4.98 -9.41 64.00
C ILE A 505 -6.31 -9.88 64.61
N ARG A 506 -7.30 -8.99 64.69
CA ARG A 506 -8.67 -9.32 65.12
C ARG A 506 -9.67 -8.71 64.15
N THR A 507 -10.61 -9.52 63.69
CA THR A 507 -11.67 -9.10 62.76
C THR A 507 -13.04 -9.13 63.45
N THR A 508 -13.92 -8.22 63.06
CA THR A 508 -15.36 -8.22 63.30
C THR A 508 -16.10 -8.13 61.96
N PHE A 509 -17.43 -8.09 61.98
CA PHE A 509 -18.23 -7.95 60.75
C PHE A 509 -18.01 -6.63 60.00
N ASP A 510 -17.53 -5.58 60.70
CA ASP A 510 -17.38 -4.21 60.19
C ASP A 510 -15.98 -3.60 60.42
N LYS A 511 -15.10 -4.24 61.19
CA LYS A 511 -13.80 -3.68 61.58
C LYS A 511 -12.69 -4.72 61.57
N ILE A 512 -11.48 -4.22 61.36
CA ILE A 512 -10.24 -4.98 61.48
C ILE A 512 -9.32 -4.20 62.42
N LEU A 513 -8.84 -4.86 63.47
CA LEU A 513 -7.84 -4.34 64.40
C LEU A 513 -6.50 -5.02 64.12
N LEU A 514 -5.48 -4.22 63.83
CA LEU A 514 -4.12 -4.66 63.54
C LEU A 514 -3.15 -4.10 64.59
N LYS A 515 -2.21 -4.92 65.04
CA LYS A 515 -0.98 -4.49 65.72
C LYS A 515 0.21 -5.15 65.04
N TRP A 516 1.32 -4.43 64.96
CA TRP A 516 2.57 -4.91 64.38
C TRP A 516 3.74 -4.62 65.32
N GLU A 517 4.88 -5.23 65.02
CA GLU A 517 6.13 -4.99 65.75
C GLU A 517 6.53 -3.50 65.66
N PRO A 518 6.96 -2.87 66.76
CA PRO A 518 7.40 -1.49 66.74
C PRO A 518 8.67 -1.34 65.90
N TYR A 519 8.69 -0.34 65.04
CA TYR A 519 9.86 0.02 64.22
C TYR A 519 10.56 1.23 64.83
N TRP A 520 11.88 1.18 64.94
CA TRP A 520 12.69 2.29 65.42
C TRP A 520 13.90 2.48 64.48
N PRO A 521 13.94 3.53 63.66
CA PRO A 521 15.12 3.85 62.86
C PRO A 521 16.31 4.21 63.77
N PRO A 522 17.55 4.24 63.23
CA PRO A 522 18.76 4.58 63.99
C PRO A 522 18.66 5.90 64.77
N ASP A 523 17.94 6.88 64.24
CA ASP A 523 17.47 8.06 64.97
C ASP A 523 15.94 8.06 65.05
N PHE A 524 15.39 7.79 66.23
CA PHE A 524 13.95 7.66 66.43
C PHE A 524 13.14 8.91 66.04
N ARG A 525 13.78 10.09 65.95
CA ARG A 525 13.15 11.36 65.57
C ARG A 525 12.78 11.39 64.09
N ASP A 526 13.41 10.54 63.28
CA ASP A 526 13.13 10.43 61.84
C ASP A 526 11.81 9.67 61.56
N LEU A 527 11.26 8.98 62.57
CA LEU A 527 9.98 8.29 62.44
C LEU A 527 8.81 9.25 62.65
N LEU A 528 8.21 9.69 61.54
CA LEU A 528 7.03 10.57 61.55
C LEU A 528 5.71 9.81 61.81
N GLY A 529 5.65 8.53 61.45
CA GLY A 529 4.45 7.70 61.62
C GLY A 529 4.36 6.56 60.62
N PHE A 530 3.28 5.78 60.69
CA PHE A 530 3.01 4.66 59.79
C PHE A 530 1.86 5.00 58.83
N MET A 531 1.99 4.62 57.57
CA MET A 531 0.89 4.62 56.61
C MET A 531 0.42 3.18 56.37
N LEU A 532 -0.84 2.91 56.71
CA LEU A 532 -1.49 1.63 56.46
C LEU A 532 -2.31 1.71 55.18
N PHE A 533 -1.96 0.91 54.18
CA PHE A 533 -2.71 0.79 52.93
C PHE A 533 -3.56 -0.49 52.96
N TYR A 534 -4.85 -0.36 52.62
CA TYR A 534 -5.76 -1.49 52.43
C TYR A 534 -6.61 -1.26 51.18
N LYS A 535 -7.04 -2.35 50.55
CA LYS A 535 -8.00 -2.35 49.44
C LYS A 535 -8.84 -3.61 49.54
N GLU A 536 -10.04 -3.56 48.99
CA GLU A 536 -10.79 -4.77 48.67
C GLU A 536 -10.02 -5.54 47.58
N ALA A 537 -9.82 -6.85 47.79
CA ALA A 537 -8.96 -7.70 46.96
C ALA A 537 -9.77 -8.85 46.36
#